data_AF-A0A843DKU2-F1
#
_entry.id   AF-A0A843DKU2-F1
#
_cell.length_a   1.000
_cell.length_b   1.000
_cell.length_c   1.000
_cell.angle_alpha   90.00
_cell.angle_beta   90.00
_cell.angle_gamma   90.00
#
_symmetry.space_group_name_H-M   'P 1'
#
loop_
_entity.id
_entity.type
_entity.pdbx_description
1 polymer ?
#
loop_
_entity_poly.entity_id
_entity_poly.type
_entity_poly.pdbx_seq_one_letter_code
_entity_poly.pdbx_strand_id
1 'polypeptide(L)'
;YINRFETILISIDGDKELTDGHRGNGIYETVTNAARKIREDGFSGELIARMTIAEDTEIFSAVTHLADTKLFCSIHWQMDADFTGDLSRRRFAEWKNGYNAGIRRLAEEWVSRMGKGVVPKWYPFLSTTEDLLTGQKTKLRCGSGYVNYSIMTNGFIAPCPIMVGMADYYAGHIRDADPACLPEIPIQEPCLSCDIYDFCGGRCLYSNIVRPWGEEYALVCDTVRNLKESIEAVLPRIEELMKSGVLSLESFAHTRYNGCEIIP
;
A
#
# COMPACT_ATOMS: atom_id res chain seq x y z
N TYR A 1 6.29 26.56 4.08
CA TYR A 1 4.94 25.98 3.89
C TYR A 1 4.97 24.46 3.95
N ILE A 2 5.96 23.80 3.33
CA ILE A 2 6.13 22.32 3.35
C ILE A 2 6.12 21.73 4.78
N ASN A 3 6.74 22.42 5.75
CA ASN A 3 6.74 21.98 7.15
C ASN A 3 5.37 22.03 7.86
N ARG A 4 4.29 22.38 7.16
CA ARG A 4 2.90 22.28 7.65
C ARG A 4 2.22 20.97 7.27
N PHE A 5 2.80 20.19 6.36
CA PHE A 5 2.28 18.86 6.03
C PHE A 5 2.67 17.88 7.13
N GLU A 6 1.77 16.94 7.43
CA GLU A 6 2.10 15.78 8.27
C GLU A 6 2.89 14.74 7.45
N THR A 7 2.42 14.48 6.22
CA THR A 7 2.92 13.43 5.35
C THR A 7 3.08 13.97 3.92
N ILE A 8 4.14 13.55 3.24
CA ILE A 8 4.40 13.81 1.82
C ILE A 8 4.71 12.47 1.15
N LEU A 9 3.96 12.14 0.10
CA LEU A 9 4.20 10.96 -0.73
C LEU A 9 4.98 11.41 -1.97
N ILE A 10 6.11 10.75 -2.25
CA ILE A 10 6.90 10.98 -3.45
C ILE A 10 6.84 9.74 -4.31
N SER A 11 6.39 9.91 -5.55
CA SER A 11 6.34 8.86 -6.55
C SER A 11 7.74 8.46 -7.02
N ILE A 12 8.16 7.25 -6.69
CA ILE A 12 9.46 6.66 -7.03
C ILE A 12 9.34 5.14 -6.94
N ASP A 13 9.84 4.40 -7.93
CA ASP A 13 9.54 2.97 -8.07
C ASP A 13 10.69 2.05 -7.65
N GLY A 14 11.91 2.58 -7.54
CA GLY A 14 13.09 1.82 -7.14
C GLY A 14 14.35 2.61 -7.45
N ASP A 15 15.31 1.96 -8.08
CA ASP A 15 16.52 2.63 -8.55
C ASP A 15 16.27 3.57 -9.74
N LYS A 16 17.37 4.12 -10.28
CA LYS A 16 17.31 5.05 -11.40
C LYS A 16 16.75 4.39 -12.65
N GLU A 17 17.17 3.17 -12.97
CA GLU A 17 16.75 2.48 -14.18
C GLU A 17 15.25 2.21 -14.15
N LEU A 18 14.74 1.64 -13.05
CA LEU A 18 13.33 1.33 -12.89
C LEU A 18 12.47 2.61 -12.85
N THR A 19 12.88 3.60 -12.04
CA THR A 19 12.11 4.84 -11.91
C THR A 19 12.09 5.64 -13.21
N ASP A 20 13.23 5.79 -13.88
CA ASP A 20 13.28 6.55 -15.14
C ASP A 20 12.57 5.79 -16.28
N GLY A 21 12.58 4.45 -16.25
CA GLY A 21 11.84 3.60 -17.18
C GLY A 21 10.32 3.76 -17.07
N HIS A 22 9.79 3.81 -15.85
CA HIS A 22 8.34 3.97 -15.61
C HIS A 22 7.84 5.41 -15.70
N ARG A 23 8.65 6.37 -15.22
CA ARG A 23 8.17 7.74 -14.94
C ARG A 23 8.79 8.79 -15.86
N GLY A 24 9.78 8.41 -16.66
CA GLY A 24 10.46 9.29 -17.61
C GLY A 24 11.91 9.58 -17.23
N ASN A 25 12.73 9.87 -18.23
CA ASN A 25 14.17 10.07 -18.06
C ASN A 25 14.49 11.22 -17.09
N GLY A 26 15.36 10.97 -16.10
CA GLY A 26 15.82 11.97 -15.12
C GLY A 26 14.86 12.20 -13.95
N ILE A 27 13.75 11.46 -13.86
CA ILE A 27 12.80 11.60 -12.76
C ILE A 27 13.42 11.14 -11.44
N TYR A 28 14.17 10.03 -11.42
CA TYR A 28 14.83 9.54 -10.21
C TYR A 28 15.69 10.61 -9.53
N GLU A 29 16.54 11.29 -10.30
CA GLU A 29 17.39 12.38 -9.79
C GLU A 29 16.56 13.57 -9.32
N THR A 30 15.53 13.93 -10.10
CA THR A 30 14.62 15.02 -9.74
C THR A 30 13.95 14.77 -8.39
N VAL A 31 13.37 13.59 -8.19
CA VAL A 31 12.62 13.27 -6.97
C VAL A 31 13.52 13.01 -5.77
N THR A 32 14.69 12.40 -5.94
CA THR A 32 15.64 12.19 -4.84
C THR A 32 16.31 13.49 -4.40
N ASN A 33 16.60 14.41 -5.34
CA ASN A 33 17.07 15.75 -5.00
C ASN A 33 15.98 16.57 -4.29
N ALA A 34 14.72 16.48 -4.74
CA ALA A 34 13.60 17.11 -4.05
C ALA A 34 13.41 16.55 -2.63
N ALA A 35 13.47 15.23 -2.45
CA ALA A 35 13.39 14.57 -1.15
C ALA A 35 14.50 15.06 -0.21
N ARG A 36 15.74 15.15 -0.70
CA ARG A 36 16.88 15.67 0.07
C ARG A 36 16.66 17.13 0.48
N LYS A 37 16.24 17.98 -0.46
CA LYS A 37 15.95 19.39 -0.19
C LYS A 37 14.84 19.55 0.85
N ILE A 38 13.77 18.76 0.77
CA ILE A 38 12.67 18.77 1.75
C ILE A 38 13.20 18.47 3.16
N ARG A 39 14.12 17.51 3.31
CA ARG A 39 14.77 17.19 4.60
C ARG A 39 15.71 18.31 5.06
N GLU A 40 16.53 18.85 4.17
CA GLU A 40 17.44 19.98 4.45
C GLU A 40 16.69 21.24 4.89
N ASP A 41 15.51 21.49 4.32
CA ASP A 41 14.61 22.61 4.67
C ASP A 41 13.83 22.37 5.99
N GLY A 42 14.12 21.27 6.71
CA GLY A 42 13.64 21.00 8.07
C GLY A 42 12.32 20.23 8.17
N PHE A 43 11.87 19.57 7.11
CA PHE A 43 10.65 18.74 7.17
C PHE A 43 10.87 17.50 8.05
N SER A 44 10.23 17.50 9.22
CA SER A 44 10.27 16.41 10.20
C SER A 44 9.11 15.40 10.06
N GLY A 45 8.15 15.68 9.18
CA GLY A 45 7.02 14.79 8.91
C GLY A 45 7.42 13.52 8.16
N GLU A 46 6.41 12.73 7.82
CA GLU A 46 6.58 11.46 7.15
C GLU A 46 6.79 11.65 5.64
N LEU A 47 7.95 11.22 5.13
CA LEU A 47 8.25 11.18 3.70
C LEU A 47 8.15 9.73 3.22
N ILE A 48 7.13 9.44 2.42
CA ILE A 48 6.80 8.10 1.95
C ILE A 48 7.27 7.94 0.49
N ALA A 49 8.08 6.93 0.22
CA ALA A 49 8.29 6.46 -1.15
C ALA A 49 7.03 5.72 -1.61
N ARG A 50 6.33 6.27 -2.60
CA ARG A 50 5.13 5.68 -3.22
C ARG A 50 5.52 5.02 -4.54
N MET A 51 5.63 3.71 -4.51
CA MET A 51 5.99 2.89 -5.66
C MET A 51 4.75 2.41 -6.40
N THR A 52 4.89 2.28 -7.72
CA THR A 52 4.06 1.44 -8.57
C THR A 52 4.92 0.29 -9.05
N ILE A 53 4.45 -0.95 -8.88
CA ILE A 53 5.21 -2.15 -9.25
C ILE A 53 4.53 -2.85 -10.43
N ALA A 54 5.33 -3.27 -11.39
CA ALA A 54 4.92 -3.96 -12.62
C ALA A 54 5.84 -5.16 -12.89
N GLU A 55 5.65 -5.87 -14.01
CA GLU A 55 6.32 -7.15 -14.29
C GLU A 55 7.84 -7.09 -14.50
N ASP A 56 8.41 -5.91 -14.63
CA ASP A 56 9.85 -5.64 -14.67
C ASP A 56 10.43 -5.27 -13.29
N THR A 57 9.58 -5.12 -12.27
CA THR A 57 9.99 -4.78 -10.91
C THR A 57 10.44 -6.03 -10.15
N GLU A 58 11.70 -6.06 -9.72
CA GLU A 58 12.17 -6.98 -8.67
C GLU A 58 11.95 -6.32 -7.30
N ILE A 59 10.91 -6.77 -6.59
CA ILE A 59 10.41 -6.06 -5.40
C ILE A 59 11.46 -5.96 -4.28
N PHE A 60 12.31 -6.98 -4.10
CA PHE A 60 13.30 -6.97 -3.03
C PHE A 60 14.34 -5.88 -3.24
N SER A 61 14.94 -5.80 -4.43
CA SER A 61 15.93 -4.79 -4.78
C SER A 61 15.33 -3.39 -4.77
N ALA A 62 14.12 -3.21 -5.31
CA ALA A 62 13.46 -1.91 -5.38
C ALA A 62 13.17 -1.33 -3.98
N VAL A 63 12.59 -2.12 -3.07
CA VAL A 63 12.29 -1.69 -1.70
C VAL A 63 13.55 -1.46 -0.89
N THR A 64 14.54 -2.37 -0.97
CA THR A 64 15.78 -2.23 -0.20
C THR A 64 16.63 -1.06 -0.67
N HIS A 65 16.72 -0.82 -1.98
CA HIS A 65 17.36 0.37 -2.55
C HIS A 65 16.80 1.66 -1.94
N LEU A 66 15.47 1.83 -1.99
CA LEU A 66 14.80 3.01 -1.44
C LEU A 66 14.99 3.14 0.08
N ALA A 67 14.92 2.02 0.82
CA ALA A 67 15.16 1.99 2.27
C ALA A 67 16.61 2.37 2.62
N ASP A 68 17.56 2.11 1.74
CA ASP A 68 18.98 2.34 1.96
C ASP A 68 19.44 3.74 1.56
N THR A 69 18.65 4.46 0.74
CA THR A 69 18.87 5.90 0.50
C THR A 69 18.76 6.76 1.77
N LYS A 70 18.01 6.28 2.79
CA LYS A 70 17.65 7.01 4.01
C LYS A 70 16.90 8.34 3.79
N LEU A 71 16.43 8.60 2.57
CA LEU A 71 15.62 9.77 2.24
C LEU A 71 14.19 9.61 2.77
N PHE A 72 13.66 8.40 2.64
CA PHE A 72 12.30 8.04 2.99
C PHE A 72 12.27 7.36 4.36
N CYS A 73 11.33 7.78 5.21
CA CYS A 73 11.09 7.09 6.48
C CYS A 73 10.11 5.93 6.32
N SER A 74 9.34 5.92 5.22
CA SER A 74 8.32 4.93 4.95
C SER A 74 8.30 4.55 3.47
N ILE A 75 7.86 3.34 3.20
CA ILE A 75 7.75 2.79 1.84
C ILE A 75 6.38 2.15 1.70
N HIS A 76 5.78 2.38 0.55
CA HIS A 76 4.49 1.84 0.15
C HIS A 76 4.56 1.52 -1.34
N TRP A 77 3.98 0.39 -1.75
CA TRP A 77 3.92 -0.01 -3.15
C TRP A 77 2.50 -0.47 -3.51
N GLN A 78 2.12 -0.22 -4.77
CA GLN A 78 0.86 -0.64 -5.36
C GLN A 78 1.16 -1.48 -6.58
N MET A 79 0.50 -2.63 -6.71
CA MET A 79 0.67 -3.48 -7.88
C MET A 79 -0.16 -2.97 -9.05
N ASP A 80 0.49 -2.73 -10.19
CA ASP A 80 -0.21 -2.56 -11.45
C ASP A 80 -0.79 -3.91 -11.88
N ALA A 81 -2.01 -4.14 -11.43
CA ALA A 81 -2.81 -5.30 -11.79
C ALA A 81 -4.10 -4.89 -12.51
N ASP A 82 -4.21 -3.69 -13.08
CA ASP A 82 -5.45 -3.30 -13.79
C ASP A 82 -5.46 -3.85 -15.22
N PHE A 83 -5.69 -5.16 -15.36
CA PHE A 83 -5.74 -5.84 -16.66
C PHE A 83 -7.03 -5.53 -17.40
N THR A 84 -7.14 -4.37 -18.05
CA THR A 84 -8.29 -4.07 -18.91
C THR A 84 -8.11 -4.71 -20.29
N GLY A 85 -8.41 -6.01 -20.40
CA GLY A 85 -8.43 -6.73 -21.68
C GLY A 85 -7.07 -7.06 -22.28
N ASP A 86 -5.98 -6.91 -21.53
CA ASP A 86 -4.60 -7.11 -21.99
C ASP A 86 -3.85 -8.22 -21.23
N LEU A 87 -4.49 -8.91 -20.27
CA LEU A 87 -3.85 -9.94 -19.45
C LEU A 87 -3.13 -11.01 -20.27
N SER A 88 -3.72 -11.44 -21.39
CA SER A 88 -3.12 -12.43 -22.30
C SER A 88 -1.81 -11.98 -22.95
N ARG A 89 -1.51 -10.68 -22.91
CA ARG A 89 -0.27 -10.07 -23.41
C ARG A 89 0.74 -9.78 -22.29
N ARG A 90 0.33 -9.95 -21.03
CA ARG A 90 1.15 -9.74 -19.84
C ARG A 90 1.76 -11.07 -19.39
N ARG A 91 2.91 -10.98 -18.72
CA ARG A 91 3.59 -12.13 -18.10
C ARG A 91 3.33 -12.20 -16.59
N PHE A 92 2.18 -11.69 -16.17
CA PHE A 92 1.85 -11.50 -14.76
C PHE A 92 1.94 -12.80 -13.96
N ALA A 93 1.41 -13.91 -14.47
CA ALA A 93 1.45 -15.21 -13.79
C ALA A 93 2.89 -15.71 -13.53
N GLU A 94 3.80 -15.47 -14.47
CA GLU A 94 5.22 -15.83 -14.32
C GLU A 94 5.91 -14.89 -13.32
N TRP A 95 5.72 -13.58 -13.50
CA TRP A 95 6.30 -12.54 -12.63
C TRP A 95 5.84 -12.69 -11.17
N LYS A 96 4.57 -13.04 -10.94
CA LYS A 96 3.98 -13.27 -9.62
C LYS A 96 4.84 -14.17 -8.74
N ASN A 97 5.45 -15.20 -9.30
CA ASN A 97 6.27 -16.14 -8.54
C ASN A 97 7.55 -15.47 -8.00
N GLY A 98 8.18 -14.62 -8.83
CA GLY A 98 9.31 -13.78 -8.43
C GLY A 98 8.89 -12.75 -7.38
N TYR A 99 7.76 -12.07 -7.60
CA TYR A 99 7.19 -11.13 -6.63
C TYR A 99 6.94 -11.79 -5.27
N ASN A 100 6.27 -12.93 -5.23
CA ASN A 100 5.96 -13.65 -3.99
C ASN A 100 7.23 -14.12 -3.26
N ALA A 101 8.24 -14.58 -4.00
CA ALA A 101 9.54 -14.90 -3.41
C ALA A 101 10.24 -13.65 -2.85
N GLY A 102 10.16 -12.53 -3.54
CA GLY A 102 10.66 -11.23 -3.07
C GLY A 102 9.96 -10.75 -1.81
N ILE A 103 8.63 -10.87 -1.71
CA ILE A 103 7.84 -10.53 -0.52
C ILE A 103 8.28 -11.36 0.70
N ARG A 104 8.47 -12.67 0.54
CA ARG A 104 8.99 -13.53 1.63
C ARG A 104 10.36 -13.07 2.11
N ARG A 105 11.26 -12.76 1.18
CA ARG A 105 12.59 -12.21 1.51
C ARG A 105 12.52 -10.84 2.17
N LEU A 106 11.59 -9.99 1.74
CA LEU A 106 11.38 -8.67 2.33
C LEU A 106 10.82 -8.77 3.75
N ALA A 107 9.94 -9.71 4.07
CA ALA A 107 9.45 -9.92 5.44
C ALA A 107 10.60 -10.28 6.39
N GLU A 108 11.51 -11.17 5.94
CA GLU A 108 12.71 -11.54 6.68
C GLU A 108 13.65 -10.34 6.89
N GLU A 109 13.90 -9.58 5.83
CA GLU A 109 14.74 -8.38 5.87
C GLU A 109 14.11 -7.26 6.72
N TRP A 110 12.79 -7.16 6.73
CA TRP A 110 12.06 -6.19 7.54
C TRP A 110 12.30 -6.44 9.03
N VAL A 111 12.17 -7.69 9.47
CA VAL A 111 12.43 -8.08 10.87
C VAL A 111 13.93 -8.00 11.21
N SER A 112 14.83 -8.30 10.27
CA SER A 112 16.29 -8.14 10.49
C SER A 112 16.67 -6.70 10.86
N ARG A 113 15.97 -5.71 10.28
CA ARG A 113 16.18 -4.28 10.52
C ARG A 113 15.64 -3.79 11.88
N MET A 114 14.75 -4.55 12.54
CA MET A 114 14.13 -4.15 13.80
C MET A 114 15.05 -4.21 15.03
N GLY A 115 16.23 -4.83 14.92
CA GLY A 115 17.12 -5.08 16.07
C GLY A 115 17.59 -3.84 16.83
N LYS A 116 17.37 -2.63 16.31
CA LYS A 116 17.67 -1.35 16.96
C LYS A 116 16.45 -0.69 17.64
N GLY A 117 15.33 -1.41 17.77
CA GLY A 117 14.10 -0.91 18.37
C GLY A 117 13.27 0.01 17.46
N VAL A 118 13.57 0.04 16.16
CA VAL A 118 12.83 0.84 15.17
C VAL A 118 12.24 -0.09 14.13
N VAL A 119 10.92 -0.01 13.94
CA VAL A 119 10.22 -0.74 12.89
C VAL A 119 10.28 0.08 11.59
N PRO A 120 10.88 -0.42 10.50
CA PRO A 120 10.80 0.25 9.21
C PRO A 120 9.33 0.36 8.78
N LYS A 121 8.89 1.55 8.37
CA LYS A 121 7.49 1.78 7.98
C LYS A 121 7.20 1.31 6.56
N TRP A 122 7.23 0.00 6.34
CA TRP A 122 6.83 -0.64 5.09
C TRP A 122 5.36 -1.00 5.18
N TYR A 123 4.49 -0.15 4.60
CA TYR A 123 3.05 -0.14 4.86
C TYR A 123 2.35 -1.51 4.71
N PRO A 124 2.65 -2.31 3.68
CA PRO A 124 2.04 -3.64 3.53
C PRO A 124 2.36 -4.63 4.66
N PHE A 125 3.48 -4.46 5.37
CA PHE A 125 3.84 -5.26 6.54
C PHE A 125 3.43 -4.59 7.85
N LEU A 126 3.58 -3.27 7.94
CA LEU A 126 3.36 -2.49 9.16
C LEU A 126 1.91 -2.61 9.64
N SER A 127 0.95 -2.26 8.79
CA SER A 127 -0.47 -2.20 9.16
C SER A 127 -1.09 -3.58 9.38
N THR A 128 -0.69 -4.55 8.55
CA THR A 128 -1.14 -5.94 8.68
C THR A 128 -0.58 -6.61 9.93
N THR A 129 0.68 -6.35 10.30
CA THR A 129 1.29 -6.87 11.53
C THR A 129 0.65 -6.26 12.77
N GLU A 130 0.39 -4.95 12.79
CA GLU A 130 -0.32 -4.29 13.90
C GLU A 130 -1.68 -4.95 14.17
N ASP A 131 -2.46 -5.19 13.12
CA ASP A 131 -3.77 -5.84 13.24
C ASP A 131 -3.66 -7.29 13.73
N LEU A 132 -2.65 -8.06 13.26
CA LEU A 132 -2.40 -9.42 13.73
C LEU A 132 -2.00 -9.47 15.21
N LEU A 133 -1.13 -8.55 15.66
CA LEU A 133 -0.69 -8.45 17.05
C LEU A 133 -1.83 -8.07 18.01
N THR A 134 -2.80 -7.28 17.53
CA THR A 134 -3.94 -6.80 18.33
C THR A 134 -5.20 -7.63 18.17
N GLY A 135 -5.22 -8.59 17.24
CA GLY A 135 -6.42 -9.34 16.87
C GLY A 135 -7.51 -8.47 16.22
N GLN A 136 -7.14 -7.29 15.70
CA GLN A 136 -8.07 -6.37 15.07
C GLN A 136 -8.48 -6.89 13.69
N LYS A 137 -9.79 -6.93 13.45
CA LYS A 137 -10.36 -7.19 12.12
C LYS A 137 -10.44 -5.89 11.33
N THR A 138 -10.32 -5.99 10.01
CA THR A 138 -10.34 -4.81 9.13
C THR A 138 -11.44 -4.92 8.06
N LYS A 139 -12.08 -3.80 7.76
CA LYS A 139 -12.81 -3.60 6.49
C LYS A 139 -11.76 -3.38 5.38
N LEU A 140 -12.13 -2.75 4.26
CA LEU A 140 -11.16 -2.38 3.24
C LEU A 140 -10.01 -1.54 3.83
N ARG A 141 -8.77 -2.02 3.68
CA ARG A 141 -7.62 -1.43 4.39
C ARG A 141 -7.30 0.00 3.95
N CYS A 142 -7.53 0.35 2.69
CA CYS A 142 -7.34 1.71 2.19
C CYS A 142 -8.46 2.69 2.60
N GLY A 143 -9.54 2.18 3.21
CA GLY A 143 -10.67 2.98 3.68
C GLY A 143 -11.70 3.36 2.61
N SER A 144 -11.39 3.12 1.32
CA SER A 144 -12.22 3.58 0.21
C SER A 144 -13.66 3.14 0.36
N GLY A 145 -14.59 4.08 0.24
CA GLY A 145 -16.02 3.83 0.28
C GLY A 145 -16.63 3.65 1.68
N TYR A 146 -15.89 3.80 2.79
CA TYR A 146 -16.52 3.86 4.13
C TYR A 146 -15.90 4.87 5.10
N VAL A 147 -14.59 5.14 4.98
CA VAL A 147 -13.86 6.08 5.86
C VAL A 147 -12.92 6.99 5.07
N ASN A 148 -12.62 6.63 3.83
CA ASN A 148 -11.83 7.41 2.90
C ASN A 148 -12.63 7.64 1.62
N TYR A 149 -12.79 8.91 1.23
CA TYR A 149 -13.55 9.33 0.06
C TYR A 149 -12.76 10.38 -0.72
N SER A 150 -13.02 10.47 -2.02
CA SER A 150 -12.39 11.44 -2.91
C SER A 150 -13.39 12.50 -3.34
N ILE A 151 -13.08 13.75 -3.07
CA ILE A 151 -13.84 14.89 -3.60
C ILE A 151 -13.28 15.22 -4.98
N MET A 152 -14.10 15.09 -6.01
CA MET A 152 -13.73 15.45 -7.38
C MET A 152 -13.77 16.97 -7.57
N THR A 153 -13.15 17.46 -8.65
CA THR A 153 -13.06 18.89 -8.97
C THR A 153 -14.42 19.57 -9.19
N ASN A 154 -15.46 18.80 -9.51
CA ASN A 154 -16.84 19.27 -9.64
C ASN A 154 -17.65 19.18 -8.34
N GLY A 155 -17.04 18.77 -7.22
CA GLY A 155 -17.66 18.70 -5.90
C GLY A 155 -18.43 17.41 -5.60
N PHE A 156 -18.52 16.46 -6.53
CA PHE A 156 -19.06 15.14 -6.24
C PHE A 156 -18.07 14.31 -5.41
N ILE A 157 -18.61 13.46 -4.55
CA ILE A 157 -17.86 12.61 -3.62
C ILE A 157 -17.84 11.18 -4.18
N ALA A 158 -16.69 10.75 -4.66
CA ALA A 158 -16.46 9.38 -5.13
C ALA A 158 -15.89 8.52 -4.00
N PRO A 159 -16.14 7.20 -3.99
CA PRO A 159 -15.63 6.30 -2.96
C PRO A 159 -14.11 6.06 -3.05
N CYS A 160 -13.52 6.23 -4.23
CA CYS A 160 -12.10 6.00 -4.50
C CYS A 160 -11.65 6.91 -5.65
N PRO A 161 -10.40 7.41 -5.69
CA PRO A 161 -9.95 8.31 -6.76
C PRO A 161 -9.93 7.67 -8.15
N ILE A 162 -9.88 6.34 -8.27
CA ILE A 162 -9.97 5.65 -9.57
C ILE A 162 -11.41 5.54 -10.09
N MET A 163 -12.41 5.70 -9.21
CA MET A 163 -13.83 5.53 -9.55
C MET A 163 -14.46 6.80 -10.15
N VAL A 164 -13.65 7.65 -10.79
CA VAL A 164 -14.12 8.84 -11.50
C VAL A 164 -14.95 8.40 -12.71
N GLY A 165 -16.14 8.98 -12.86
CA GLY A 165 -17.10 8.63 -13.90
C GLY A 165 -18.09 7.52 -13.51
N MET A 166 -17.90 6.87 -12.36
CA MET A 166 -18.80 5.82 -11.86
C MET A 166 -19.93 6.41 -11.01
N ALA A 167 -20.77 7.24 -11.63
CA ALA A 167 -21.77 8.08 -10.95
C ALA A 167 -22.75 7.29 -10.04
N ASP A 168 -23.06 6.05 -10.39
CA ASP A 168 -23.93 5.16 -9.59
C ASP A 168 -23.36 4.85 -8.19
N TYR A 169 -22.06 5.08 -7.98
CA TYR A 169 -21.36 4.82 -6.72
C TYR A 169 -21.02 6.08 -5.92
N TYR A 170 -21.42 7.27 -6.40
CA TYR A 170 -21.09 8.50 -5.70
C TYR A 170 -21.84 8.63 -4.37
N ALA A 171 -21.12 9.06 -3.34
CA ALA A 171 -21.59 9.26 -1.98
C ALA A 171 -22.28 10.63 -1.77
N GLY A 172 -22.58 11.36 -2.87
CA GLY A 172 -23.23 12.66 -2.85
C GLY A 172 -22.35 13.80 -3.36
N HIS A 173 -22.63 15.01 -2.90
CA HIS A 173 -21.94 16.24 -3.31
C HIS A 173 -21.62 17.10 -2.08
N ILE A 174 -20.43 17.72 -2.06
CA ILE A 174 -19.93 18.53 -0.94
C ILE A 174 -20.80 19.72 -0.52
N ARG A 175 -21.84 20.05 -1.29
CA ARG A 175 -22.74 21.18 -0.99
C ARG A 175 -23.80 20.77 0.03
N ASP A 176 -24.24 19.52 -0.06
CA ASP A 176 -25.48 19.06 0.58
C ASP A 176 -25.25 17.78 1.42
N ALA A 177 -24.14 17.08 1.19
CA ALA A 177 -23.81 15.86 1.94
C ALA A 177 -23.26 16.19 3.33
N ASP A 178 -23.71 15.43 4.34
CA ASP A 178 -23.12 15.43 5.67
C ASP A 178 -21.89 14.52 5.70
N PRO A 179 -20.67 15.04 5.93
CA PRO A 179 -19.45 14.22 5.98
C PRO A 179 -19.47 13.18 7.10
N ALA A 180 -20.27 13.34 8.16
CA ALA A 180 -20.42 12.36 9.22
C ALA A 180 -21.41 11.22 8.86
N CYS A 181 -22.17 11.37 7.78
CA CYS A 181 -23.21 10.44 7.37
C CYS A 181 -23.17 10.14 5.85
N LEU A 182 -21.97 9.99 5.29
CA LEU A 182 -21.81 9.58 3.90
C LEU A 182 -22.25 8.11 3.69
N PRO A 183 -22.86 7.78 2.54
CA PRO A 183 -23.13 6.39 2.17
C PRO A 183 -21.86 5.53 2.16
N GLU A 184 -21.95 4.33 2.74
CA GLU A 184 -20.91 3.31 2.57
C GLU A 184 -21.13 2.55 1.25
N ILE A 185 -20.05 2.26 0.53
CA ILE A 185 -20.01 1.41 -0.67
C ILE A 185 -19.35 0.09 -0.24
N PRO A 186 -20.12 -0.97 -0.01
CA PRO A 186 -19.58 -2.23 0.47
C PRO A 186 -18.84 -2.97 -0.63
N ILE A 187 -17.86 -3.77 -0.24
CA ILE A 187 -17.33 -4.83 -1.09
C ILE A 187 -18.40 -5.94 -1.29
N GLN A 188 -18.20 -6.75 -2.31
CA GLN A 188 -19.09 -7.84 -2.72
C GLN A 188 -18.38 -9.19 -2.74
N GLU A 189 -19.16 -10.26 -2.91
CA GLU A 189 -18.65 -11.61 -3.17
C GLU A 189 -17.73 -11.65 -4.41
N PRO A 190 -16.67 -12.47 -4.42
CA PRO A 190 -16.38 -13.56 -3.48
C PRO A 190 -15.59 -13.16 -2.22
N CYS A 191 -15.31 -11.86 -2.03
CA CYS A 191 -14.45 -11.41 -0.94
C CYS A 191 -15.09 -11.54 0.45
N LEU A 192 -16.43 -11.35 0.55
CA LEU A 192 -17.14 -11.42 1.82
C LEU A 192 -17.10 -12.83 2.43
N SER A 193 -17.14 -13.87 1.60
CA SER A 193 -17.03 -15.27 2.02
C SER A 193 -15.60 -15.81 2.02
N CYS A 194 -14.58 -14.97 1.80
CA CYS A 194 -13.18 -15.39 1.76
C CYS A 194 -12.62 -15.70 3.16
N ASP A 195 -11.88 -16.79 3.28
CA ASP A 195 -11.26 -17.27 4.52
C ASP A 195 -10.23 -16.31 5.12
N ILE A 196 -9.58 -15.49 4.28
CA ILE A 196 -8.63 -14.45 4.73
C ILE A 196 -9.24 -13.05 4.69
N TYR A 197 -10.58 -12.91 4.66
CA TYR A 197 -11.23 -11.61 4.56
C TYR A 197 -10.83 -10.65 5.68
N ASP A 198 -10.82 -11.10 6.94
CA ASP A 198 -10.44 -10.28 8.10
C ASP A 198 -8.99 -9.76 8.02
N PHE A 199 -8.13 -10.45 7.25
CA PHE A 199 -6.77 -9.99 6.94
C PHE A 199 -6.73 -9.09 5.69
N CYS A 200 -7.44 -9.44 4.62
CA CYS A 200 -7.34 -8.75 3.33
C CYS A 200 -8.19 -7.48 3.24
N GLY A 201 -9.39 -7.50 3.84
CA GLY A 201 -10.37 -6.42 3.72
C GLY A 201 -11.00 -6.28 2.32
N GLY A 202 -10.73 -7.19 1.38
CA GLY A 202 -11.23 -7.14 0.00
C GLY A 202 -10.30 -6.47 -1.01
N ARG A 203 -9.03 -6.23 -0.66
CA ARG A 203 -7.97 -5.61 -1.49
C ARG A 203 -8.33 -4.22 -2.02
N CYS A 204 -9.05 -4.16 -3.14
CA CYS A 204 -9.38 -2.92 -3.86
C CYS A 204 -10.88 -2.87 -4.18
N LEU A 205 -11.55 -1.80 -3.74
CA LEU A 205 -12.99 -1.59 -3.97
C LEU A 205 -13.32 -1.54 -5.47
N TYR A 206 -12.51 -0.81 -6.24
CA TYR A 206 -12.72 -0.67 -7.68
C TYR A 206 -12.70 -2.03 -8.39
N SER A 207 -11.66 -2.83 -8.17
CA SER A 207 -11.54 -4.12 -8.82
C SER A 207 -12.54 -5.14 -8.31
N ASN A 208 -13.01 -5.03 -7.06
CA ASN A 208 -14.10 -5.84 -6.55
C ASN A 208 -15.45 -5.53 -7.24
N ILE A 209 -15.68 -4.26 -7.58
CA ILE A 209 -16.89 -3.80 -8.29
C ILE A 209 -16.82 -4.11 -9.79
N VAL A 210 -15.74 -3.67 -10.45
CA VAL A 210 -15.58 -3.77 -11.91
C VAL A 210 -15.24 -5.19 -12.35
N ARG A 211 -14.58 -5.96 -11.48
CA ARG A 211 -14.12 -7.34 -11.75
C ARG A 211 -13.39 -7.47 -13.09
N PRO A 212 -12.32 -6.69 -13.31
CA PRO A 212 -11.63 -6.68 -14.60
C PRO A 212 -10.96 -8.02 -14.96
N TRP A 213 -10.80 -8.93 -13.97
CA TRP A 213 -9.96 -10.12 -14.08
C TRP A 213 -10.68 -11.43 -14.33
N GLY A 214 -12.01 -11.49 -14.42
CA GLY A 214 -12.70 -12.78 -14.62
C GLY A 214 -12.26 -13.87 -13.63
N GLU A 215 -11.73 -14.98 -14.16
CA GLU A 215 -11.22 -16.12 -13.36
C GLU A 215 -9.80 -15.87 -12.82
N GLU A 216 -9.06 -14.98 -13.46
CA GLU A 216 -7.68 -14.60 -13.12
C GLU A 216 -7.60 -13.73 -11.86
N TYR A 217 -8.75 -13.37 -11.28
CA TYR A 217 -8.89 -12.81 -9.93
C TYR A 217 -8.11 -13.64 -8.89
N ALA A 218 -8.05 -14.96 -9.05
CA ALA A 218 -7.31 -15.86 -8.18
C ALA A 218 -5.80 -15.59 -8.17
N LEU A 219 -5.20 -15.20 -9.29
CA LEU A 219 -3.76 -14.94 -9.38
C LEU A 219 -3.35 -13.79 -8.46
N VAL A 220 -4.17 -12.74 -8.42
CA VAL A 220 -3.97 -11.58 -7.56
C VAL A 220 -4.28 -11.94 -6.10
N CYS A 221 -5.33 -12.71 -5.82
CA CYS A 221 -5.62 -13.18 -4.46
C CYS A 221 -4.47 -14.01 -3.86
N ASP A 222 -3.77 -14.82 -4.68
CA ASP A 222 -2.63 -15.61 -4.23
C ASP A 222 -1.47 -14.74 -3.73
N THR A 223 -1.27 -13.54 -4.27
CA THR A 223 -0.20 -12.64 -3.77
C THR A 223 -0.52 -12.15 -2.36
N VAL A 224 -1.81 -11.90 -2.08
CA VAL A 224 -2.28 -11.48 -0.76
C VAL A 224 -2.17 -12.62 0.25
N ARG A 225 -2.47 -13.86 -0.15
CA ARG A 225 -2.24 -15.05 0.68
C ARG A 225 -0.76 -15.20 1.02
N ASN A 226 0.12 -15.07 0.02
CA ASN A 226 1.56 -15.11 0.23
C ASN A 226 2.03 -13.99 1.17
N LEU A 227 1.48 -12.78 1.07
CA LEU A 227 1.76 -11.67 2.00
C LEU A 227 1.39 -12.05 3.43
N LYS A 228 0.16 -12.57 3.65
CA LYS A 228 -0.31 -13.04 4.96
C LYS A 228 0.64 -14.09 5.54
N GLU A 229 0.92 -15.14 4.79
CA GLU A 229 1.80 -16.24 5.21
C GLU A 229 3.21 -15.75 5.53
N SER A 230 3.73 -14.79 4.74
CA SER A 230 5.07 -14.20 4.97
C SER A 230 5.13 -13.43 6.28
N ILE A 231 4.08 -12.68 6.64
CA ILE A 231 4.00 -11.95 7.90
C ILE A 231 3.83 -12.92 9.08
N GLU A 232 2.93 -13.90 8.96
CA GLU A 232 2.70 -14.91 9.99
C GLU A 232 3.98 -15.71 10.29
N ALA A 233 4.80 -16.01 9.27
CA ALA A 233 6.07 -16.70 9.43
C ALA A 233 7.08 -15.93 10.28
N VAL A 234 7.10 -14.60 10.18
CA VAL A 234 8.05 -13.75 10.94
C VAL A 234 7.45 -13.21 12.25
N LEU A 235 6.15 -13.33 12.46
CA LEU A 235 5.43 -12.84 13.63
C LEU A 235 6.01 -13.33 14.98
N PRO A 236 6.40 -14.62 15.15
CA PRO A 236 6.97 -15.07 16.42
C PRO A 236 8.25 -14.32 16.82
N ARG A 237 9.07 -13.92 15.85
CA ARG A 237 10.29 -13.13 16.11
C ARG A 237 9.96 -11.71 16.52
N ILE A 238 8.91 -11.12 15.94
CA ILE A 238 8.42 -9.80 16.33
C ILE A 238 7.90 -9.85 17.78
N GLU A 239 7.13 -10.87 18.13
CA GLU A 239 6.67 -11.07 19.51
C GLU A 239 7.82 -11.27 20.50
N GLU A 240 8.90 -11.94 20.11
CA GLU A 240 10.11 -12.08 20.93
C GLU A 240 10.81 -10.73 21.15
N LEU A 241 10.92 -9.90 20.11
CA LEU A 241 11.43 -8.53 20.24
C LEU A 241 10.55 -7.66 21.15
N MET A 242 9.23 -7.88 21.14
CA MET A 242 8.32 -7.22 22.07
C MET A 242 8.48 -7.73 23.52
N LYS A 243 8.58 -9.05 23.72
CA LYS A 243 8.78 -9.67 25.04
C LYS A 243 10.10 -9.25 25.69
N SER A 244 11.14 -9.07 24.88
CA SER A 244 12.45 -8.56 25.34
C SER A 244 12.50 -7.04 25.54
N GLY A 245 11.42 -6.32 25.24
CA GLY A 245 11.32 -4.87 25.40
C GLY A 245 12.07 -4.07 24.33
N VAL A 246 12.56 -4.71 23.28
CA VAL A 246 13.18 -4.03 22.12
C VAL A 246 12.13 -3.26 21.32
N LEU A 247 10.93 -3.84 21.19
CA LEU A 247 9.78 -3.22 20.55
C LEU A 247 8.61 -3.10 21.51
N SER A 248 7.68 -2.21 21.19
CA SER A 248 6.38 -2.10 21.84
C SER A 248 5.28 -2.08 20.77
N LEU A 249 4.01 -2.18 21.17
CA LEU A 249 2.91 -2.06 20.22
C LEU A 249 2.93 -0.69 19.51
N GLU A 250 3.29 0.37 20.24
CA GLU A 250 3.43 1.73 19.71
C GLU A 250 4.50 1.84 18.60
N SER A 251 5.44 0.90 18.54
CA SER A 251 6.44 0.84 17.45
C SER A 251 5.79 0.59 16.08
N PHE A 252 4.55 0.10 16.04
CA PHE A 252 3.79 -0.16 14.81
C PHE A 252 2.81 0.99 14.46
N ALA A 253 2.70 2.01 15.31
CA ALA A 253 1.76 3.11 15.12
C ALA A 253 2.05 3.90 13.82
N HIS A 254 0.99 4.16 13.07
CA HIS A 254 1.04 4.89 11.80
C HIS A 254 -0.29 5.57 11.48
N THR A 255 -0.24 6.59 10.64
CA THR A 255 -1.43 7.28 10.16
C THR A 255 -2.20 6.36 9.21
N ARG A 256 -3.41 5.95 9.61
CA ARG A 256 -4.30 5.16 8.76
C ARG A 256 -5.00 6.06 7.71
N TYR A 257 -5.37 5.47 6.58
CA TYR A 257 -6.13 6.12 5.50
C TYR A 257 -5.45 7.34 4.85
N ASN A 258 -4.12 7.42 4.90
CA ASN A 258 -3.31 8.47 4.27
C ASN A 258 -3.13 8.31 2.74
N GLY A 259 -3.96 7.49 2.10
CA GLY A 259 -3.88 7.19 0.66
C GLY A 259 -2.92 6.06 0.28
N CYS A 260 -2.24 5.43 1.25
CA CYS A 260 -1.51 4.18 1.02
C CYS A 260 -2.47 2.99 0.90
N GLU A 261 -2.21 2.15 -0.09
CA GLU A 261 -2.78 0.81 -0.24
C GLU A 261 -1.98 -0.16 0.63
N ILE A 262 -2.67 -0.85 1.53
CA ILE A 262 -2.01 -1.77 2.47
C ILE A 262 -1.90 -3.19 1.88
N ILE A 263 -2.85 -3.59 1.05
CA ILE A 263 -2.81 -4.85 0.32
C ILE A 263 -2.45 -4.55 -1.14
N PRO A 264 -1.15 -4.58 -1.51
CA PRO A 264 -0.71 -4.36 -2.88
C PRO A 264 -1.32 -5.34 -3.88
#